data_AF-A0ABD3LPA2-F1
#
_entry.id   AF-A0ABD3LPA2-F1
#
_cell.length_a   1.000
_cell.length_b   1.000
_cell.length_c   1.000
_cell.angle_alpha   90.00
_cell.angle_beta   90.00
_cell.angle_gamma   90.00
#
_symmetry.space_group_name_H-M   'P 1'
#
loop_
_entity.id
_entity.type
_entity.pdbx_description
1 polymer ?
#
loop_
_entity_poly.entity_id
_entity_poly.type
_entity_poly.pdbx_seq_one_letter_code
_entity_poly.pdbx_strand_id
1 'polypeptide(L)'
;MLFLAELPEFSISLWEEIYFFAIAKNDPKHLLLAHLFDKPCFLGLLAVQADDIAGFHANTHIPVVVGAQMRYEVTGDLLYKTIGTFFMDIVNSSYIYATGGTTVREFWEDPKRLATTLETENEESCATYNMLKVSRNLFRWTKEVAYADYYERALTNGVLGIQRGTEPGIMIYMLPLGRGVSKARSFHQWGTQFDSFWCCYGTGIESFSKLGDSIYFEEQGEVPGLYVTQYVSSSLNWKAGGTVISQHISPLSSWDPYLQATITFSSEAAAQFSTLNFRIPSWVSSAGAKAELNGQRLNLPTPGKFLVLEGKWSPSDKLSLQFPLGLRTEAIKDDRPKYASLHAILYGPYLLAGLTSRDWELKADPDAPLSNWITPVPASYGSQLLSLSQASGNSSYFLTNTDHSITMEKSPEPGTDSAVHATFRLVSKDPTTSGIRSREGVIRKSVMLEPFDLPGMVIVEKGKEKHLVVEGSSKGSSSLFRVVAGLDGKAKAVSFESESHKGCYIYTGLNHDEGSGVKLGCVSDHSNSKFKKASSFAWEDATSHYHPISFVAKGASRNFLLVPLMSLRDESYTVYFDIQS
;
A
#
# COMPACT_ATOMS: atom_id res chain seq x y z
N MET A 1 17.44 2.26 -46.91
CA MET A 1 18.19 3.07 -45.93
C MET A 1 17.38 4.34 -45.73
N LEU A 2 17.04 4.66 -44.47
CA LEU A 2 16.12 5.73 -43.99
C LEU A 2 14.62 5.37 -43.91
N PHE A 3 14.03 5.74 -42.76
CA PHE A 3 12.66 5.49 -42.24
C PHE A 3 12.35 4.13 -41.58
N LEU A 4 13.16 3.68 -40.61
CA LEU A 4 12.71 2.75 -39.55
C LEU A 4 13.30 3.08 -38.17
N ALA A 5 13.76 4.32 -37.95
CA ALA A 5 14.49 4.70 -36.74
C ALA A 5 13.66 5.45 -35.67
N GLU A 6 12.36 5.71 -35.87
CA GLU A 6 11.58 6.58 -34.96
C GLU A 6 10.15 6.08 -34.69
N LEU A 7 9.97 4.80 -34.36
CA LEU A 7 8.73 4.31 -33.73
C LEU A 7 9.07 3.37 -32.57
N PRO A 8 9.39 3.89 -31.37
CA PRO A 8 9.74 3.07 -30.22
C PRO A 8 8.57 2.21 -29.73
N GLU A 9 7.32 2.71 -29.77
CA GLU A 9 6.19 2.07 -29.07
C GLU A 9 5.49 0.96 -29.87
N PHE A 10 5.43 1.04 -31.21
CA PHE A 10 4.73 0.04 -32.03
C PHE A 10 5.51 -1.28 -32.21
N SER A 11 6.80 -1.33 -31.85
CA SER A 11 7.67 -2.50 -32.10
C SER A 11 7.77 -3.47 -30.91
N ILE A 12 7.24 -3.14 -29.74
CA ILE A 12 7.61 -3.79 -28.49
C ILE A 12 6.70 -4.98 -28.14
N SER A 13 5.38 -4.91 -28.40
CA SER A 13 4.45 -6.05 -28.21
C SER A 13 4.44 -7.04 -29.37
N LEU A 14 4.79 -6.56 -30.57
CA LEU A 14 4.75 -7.36 -31.81
C LEU A 14 5.59 -8.63 -31.69
N TRP A 15 6.70 -8.59 -30.96
CA TRP A 15 7.61 -9.73 -30.84
C TRP A 15 7.05 -10.84 -29.93
N GLU A 16 6.43 -10.50 -28.79
CA GLU A 16 5.66 -11.45 -27.96
C GLU A 16 4.50 -12.05 -28.77
N GLU A 17 3.77 -11.21 -29.50
CA GLU A 17 2.63 -11.60 -30.31
C GLU A 17 3.02 -12.54 -31.46
N ILE A 18 4.14 -12.30 -32.15
CA ILE A 18 4.60 -13.19 -33.24
C ILE A 18 5.01 -14.57 -32.68
N TYR A 19 5.67 -14.64 -31.52
CA TYR A 19 5.94 -15.93 -30.88
C TYR A 19 4.64 -16.63 -30.44
N PHE A 20 3.67 -15.89 -29.92
CA PHE A 20 2.34 -16.43 -29.64
C PHE A 20 1.67 -16.98 -30.91
N PHE A 21 1.75 -16.27 -32.04
CA PHE A 21 1.26 -16.78 -33.33
C PHE A 21 2.02 -18.02 -33.81
N ALA A 22 3.34 -18.08 -33.58
CA ALA A 22 4.14 -19.27 -33.89
C ALA A 22 3.65 -20.50 -33.09
N ILE A 23 3.33 -20.33 -31.81
CA ILE A 23 2.72 -21.38 -30.97
C ILE A 23 1.32 -21.75 -31.50
N ALA A 24 0.46 -20.75 -31.70
CA ALA A 24 -0.95 -20.97 -32.01
C ALA A 24 -1.18 -21.53 -33.42
N LYS A 25 -0.32 -21.20 -34.39
CA LYS A 25 -0.45 -21.62 -35.80
C LYS A 25 0.51 -22.73 -36.20
N ASN A 26 1.55 -22.99 -35.40
CA ASN A 26 2.61 -23.94 -35.71
C ASN A 26 3.23 -23.71 -37.11
N ASP A 27 3.35 -22.44 -37.53
CA ASP A 27 3.91 -22.06 -38.83
C ASP A 27 5.32 -21.48 -38.64
N PRO A 28 6.36 -22.12 -39.21
CA PRO A 28 7.76 -21.71 -39.05
C PRO A 28 8.07 -20.30 -39.56
N LYS A 29 7.23 -19.72 -40.43
CA LYS A 29 7.40 -18.33 -40.89
C LYS A 29 7.26 -17.32 -39.75
N HIS A 30 6.38 -17.58 -38.79
CA HIS A 30 6.23 -16.70 -37.63
C HIS A 30 7.44 -16.81 -36.71
N LEU A 31 7.99 -18.02 -36.52
CA LEU A 31 9.23 -18.20 -35.76
C LEU A 31 10.42 -17.47 -36.40
N LEU A 32 10.55 -17.56 -37.72
CA LEU A 32 11.58 -16.83 -38.47
C LEU A 32 11.38 -15.32 -38.35
N LEU A 33 10.15 -14.83 -38.53
CA LEU A 33 9.84 -13.41 -38.38
C LEU A 33 10.17 -12.92 -36.97
N ALA A 34 9.80 -13.67 -35.93
CA ALA A 34 10.13 -13.32 -34.56
C ALA A 34 11.65 -13.22 -34.38
N HIS A 35 12.43 -14.17 -34.88
CA HIS A 35 13.89 -14.11 -34.80
C HIS A 35 14.49 -12.83 -35.42
N LEU A 36 13.89 -12.27 -36.49
CA LEU A 36 14.36 -11.02 -37.10
C LEU A 36 14.16 -9.79 -36.22
N PHE A 37 13.31 -9.87 -35.20
CA PHE A 37 13.06 -8.81 -34.22
C PHE A 37 13.87 -8.98 -32.93
N ASP A 38 14.72 -10.01 -32.83
CA ASP A 38 15.70 -10.11 -31.74
C ASP A 38 16.50 -8.80 -31.65
N LYS A 39 16.83 -8.36 -30.43
CA LYS A 39 17.73 -7.22 -30.20
C LYS A 39 19.07 -7.70 -29.63
N PRO A 40 20.04 -8.12 -30.48
CA PRO A 40 21.33 -8.64 -30.02
C PRO A 40 22.09 -7.70 -29.09
N CYS A 41 22.00 -6.37 -29.28
CA CYS A 41 22.70 -5.41 -28.43
C CYS A 41 22.24 -5.43 -26.97
N PHE A 42 20.99 -5.84 -26.70
CA PHE A 42 20.46 -5.97 -25.35
C PHE A 42 20.50 -7.43 -24.87
N LEU A 43 19.94 -8.35 -25.66
CA LEU A 43 19.92 -9.77 -25.32
C LEU A 43 21.32 -10.38 -25.23
N GLY A 44 22.29 -9.87 -25.99
CA GLY A 44 23.68 -10.29 -25.93
C GLY A 44 24.33 -10.02 -24.58
N LEU A 45 24.04 -8.87 -23.96
CA LEU A 45 24.51 -8.54 -22.60
C LEU A 45 23.99 -9.54 -21.58
N LEU A 46 22.69 -9.85 -21.65
CA LEU A 46 22.05 -10.82 -20.77
C LEU A 46 22.53 -12.26 -21.04
N ALA A 47 22.81 -12.60 -22.30
CA ALA A 47 23.32 -13.90 -22.71
C ALA A 47 24.72 -14.19 -22.14
N VAL A 48 25.57 -13.16 -22.04
CA VAL A 48 26.89 -13.25 -21.40
C VAL A 48 26.85 -12.94 -19.90
N GLN A 49 25.65 -12.78 -19.34
CA GLN A 49 25.42 -12.51 -17.92
C GLN A 49 26.12 -11.23 -17.41
N ALA A 50 26.10 -10.16 -18.20
CA ALA A 50 26.60 -8.84 -17.82
C ALA A 50 25.47 -7.97 -17.22
N ASP A 51 25.68 -7.42 -16.02
CA ASP A 51 24.82 -6.39 -15.41
C ASP A 51 25.21 -5.01 -15.99
N ASP A 52 24.78 -4.76 -17.22
CA ASP A 52 25.06 -3.52 -17.97
C ASP A 52 23.78 -3.00 -18.65
N ILE A 53 22.68 -2.96 -17.87
CA ILE A 53 21.36 -2.49 -18.34
C ILE A 53 21.07 -1.03 -17.98
N ALA A 54 21.98 -0.35 -17.28
CA ALA A 54 21.86 1.07 -16.97
C ALA A 54 21.77 1.91 -18.26
N GLY A 55 20.97 2.97 -18.22
CA GLY A 55 20.69 3.86 -19.36
C GLY A 55 19.67 3.31 -20.37
N PHE A 56 19.26 2.04 -20.27
CA PHE A 56 18.19 1.51 -21.11
C PHE A 56 16.81 1.94 -20.59
N HIS A 57 15.93 2.31 -21.52
CA HIS A 57 14.51 2.56 -21.23
C HIS A 57 13.82 1.24 -20.87
N ALA A 58 13.33 1.10 -19.65
CA ALA A 58 12.99 -0.21 -19.11
C ALA A 58 11.79 -0.83 -19.81
N ASN A 59 10.72 -0.07 -20.01
CA ASN A 59 9.51 -0.59 -20.62
C ASN A 59 9.68 -0.95 -22.12
N THR A 60 10.74 -0.45 -22.77
CA THR A 60 11.15 -0.93 -24.10
C THR A 60 11.80 -2.30 -24.05
N HIS A 61 12.58 -2.58 -22.99
CA HIS A 61 13.46 -3.74 -22.95
C HIS A 61 12.91 -4.91 -22.13
N ILE A 62 12.04 -4.69 -21.13
CA ILE A 62 11.40 -5.79 -20.40
C ILE A 62 10.55 -6.67 -21.35
N PRO A 63 9.76 -6.14 -22.30
CA PRO A 63 9.06 -7.01 -23.25
C PRO A 63 9.99 -7.76 -24.21
N VAL A 64 11.20 -7.24 -24.45
CA VAL A 64 12.28 -7.97 -25.15
C VAL A 64 12.86 -9.09 -24.29
N VAL A 65 12.66 -9.08 -22.97
CA VAL A 65 12.91 -10.27 -22.15
C VAL A 65 11.72 -11.22 -22.22
N VAL A 66 10.49 -10.72 -22.19
CA VAL A 66 9.27 -11.56 -22.31
C VAL A 66 9.27 -12.34 -23.63
N GLY A 67 9.57 -11.71 -24.77
CA GLY A 67 9.64 -12.44 -26.05
C GLY A 67 10.79 -13.46 -26.10
N ALA A 68 11.92 -13.19 -25.41
CA ALA A 68 12.99 -14.17 -25.23
C ALA A 68 12.46 -15.37 -24.43
N GLN A 69 11.70 -15.13 -23.37
CA GLN A 69 11.08 -16.20 -22.60
C GLN A 69 10.10 -17.02 -23.46
N MET A 70 9.27 -16.37 -24.28
CA MET A 70 8.37 -17.05 -25.21
C MET A 70 9.15 -17.91 -26.21
N ARG A 71 10.29 -17.44 -26.71
CA ARG A 71 11.15 -18.25 -27.59
C ARG A 71 11.62 -19.53 -26.91
N TYR A 72 11.98 -19.49 -25.63
CA TYR A 72 12.30 -20.71 -24.89
C TYR A 72 11.10 -21.67 -24.85
N GLU A 73 9.87 -21.17 -24.65
CA GLU A 73 8.67 -22.02 -24.67
C GLU A 73 8.43 -22.69 -26.04
N VAL A 74 8.73 -21.99 -27.13
CA VAL A 74 8.55 -22.53 -28.50
C VAL A 74 9.66 -23.49 -28.89
N THR A 75 10.91 -23.16 -28.57
CA THR A 75 12.09 -23.81 -29.16
C THR A 75 12.82 -24.77 -28.21
N GLY A 76 12.61 -24.62 -26.89
CA GLY A 76 13.37 -25.32 -25.86
C GLY A 76 14.82 -24.82 -25.69
N ASP A 77 15.22 -23.75 -26.35
CA ASP A 77 16.59 -23.23 -26.28
C ASP A 77 16.91 -22.64 -24.89
N LEU A 78 17.75 -23.36 -24.14
CA LEU A 78 18.12 -23.03 -22.76
C LEU A 78 18.84 -21.67 -22.62
N LEU A 79 19.42 -21.13 -23.69
CA LEU A 79 20.00 -19.79 -23.67
C LEU A 79 18.94 -18.75 -23.25
N TYR A 80 17.74 -18.83 -23.82
CA TYR A 80 16.69 -17.85 -23.57
C TYR A 80 16.05 -18.01 -22.19
N LYS A 81 16.03 -19.23 -21.65
CA LYS A 81 15.70 -19.45 -20.22
C LYS A 81 16.75 -18.78 -19.33
N THR A 82 18.03 -18.90 -19.66
CA THR A 82 19.14 -18.30 -18.92
C THR A 82 19.07 -16.77 -18.95
N ILE A 83 18.81 -16.18 -20.13
CA ILE A 83 18.59 -14.74 -20.29
C ILE A 83 17.47 -14.24 -19.37
N GLY A 84 16.29 -14.88 -19.42
CA GLY A 84 15.15 -14.46 -18.60
C GLY A 84 15.40 -14.60 -17.09
N THR A 85 16.10 -15.66 -16.69
CA THR A 85 16.47 -15.90 -15.28
C THR A 85 17.46 -14.85 -14.80
N PHE A 86 18.56 -14.66 -15.55
CA PHE A 86 19.59 -13.68 -15.21
C PHE A 86 19.04 -12.24 -15.19
N PHE A 87 18.17 -11.88 -16.13
CA PHE A 87 17.51 -10.58 -16.13
C PHE A 87 16.72 -10.32 -14.85
N MET A 88 15.97 -11.31 -14.37
CA MET A 88 15.24 -11.21 -13.11
C MET A 88 16.20 -11.02 -11.93
N ASP A 89 17.31 -11.75 -11.91
CA ASP A 89 18.33 -11.66 -10.86
C ASP A 89 18.99 -10.28 -10.81
N ILE A 90 19.35 -9.68 -11.94
CA ILE A 90 19.95 -8.33 -11.97
C ILE A 90 18.95 -7.26 -11.52
N VAL A 91 17.70 -7.28 -12.01
CA VAL A 91 16.68 -6.32 -11.60
C VAL A 91 16.44 -6.44 -10.09
N ASN A 92 16.27 -7.67 -9.60
CA ASN A 92 16.05 -7.93 -8.19
C ASN A 92 17.25 -7.56 -7.31
N SER A 93 18.49 -7.65 -7.77
CA SER A 93 19.66 -7.40 -6.94
C SER A 93 20.14 -5.94 -6.99
N SER A 94 19.86 -5.22 -8.08
CA SER A 94 20.49 -3.93 -8.36
C SER A 94 19.51 -2.77 -8.62
N TYR A 95 18.26 -3.02 -9.05
CA TYR A 95 17.38 -1.96 -9.61
C TYR A 95 15.98 -1.86 -8.99
N ILE A 96 15.59 -2.79 -8.12
CA ILE A 96 14.23 -2.87 -7.56
C ILE A 96 14.07 -2.10 -6.24
N TYR A 97 12.95 -1.39 -6.06
CA TYR A 97 12.56 -0.82 -4.78
C TYR A 97 11.71 -1.82 -3.96
N ALA A 98 11.34 -1.44 -2.73
CA ALA A 98 10.64 -2.30 -1.78
C ALA A 98 9.20 -2.66 -2.22
N THR A 99 8.63 -1.90 -3.15
CA THR A 99 7.33 -2.20 -3.79
C THR A 99 7.42 -3.43 -4.70
N GLY A 100 8.61 -3.78 -5.18
CA GLY A 100 8.78 -4.74 -6.27
C GLY A 100 8.93 -4.10 -7.67
N GLY A 101 8.72 -2.78 -7.79
CA GLY A 101 8.92 -2.03 -9.01
C GLY A 101 10.37 -1.60 -9.21
N THR A 102 10.65 -1.00 -10.37
CA THR A 102 11.98 -0.58 -10.80
C THR A 102 11.88 0.72 -11.60
N THR A 103 13.01 1.38 -11.85
CA THR A 103 13.19 2.62 -12.64
C THR A 103 12.95 3.93 -11.92
N VAL A 104 13.54 4.97 -12.51
CA VAL A 104 13.23 6.37 -12.25
C VAL A 104 13.23 7.07 -13.61
N ARG A 105 12.25 7.95 -13.87
CA ARG A 105 12.06 8.62 -15.15
C ARG A 105 12.06 7.66 -16.36
N GLU A 106 11.52 6.46 -16.20
CA GLU A 106 11.42 5.39 -17.24
C GLU A 106 12.71 4.60 -17.55
N PHE A 107 13.86 4.98 -16.98
CA PHE A 107 15.14 4.33 -17.24
C PHE A 107 15.65 3.57 -16.02
N TRP A 108 16.46 2.54 -16.27
CA TRP A 108 17.37 2.04 -15.25
C TRP A 108 18.54 3.01 -15.11
N GLU A 109 18.73 3.59 -13.93
CA GLU A 109 19.94 4.35 -13.57
C GLU A 109 21.05 3.40 -13.11
N ASP A 110 22.21 3.92 -12.70
CA ASP A 110 23.33 3.10 -12.20
C ASP A 110 22.91 2.05 -11.15
N PRO A 111 23.42 0.81 -11.25
CA PRO A 111 23.07 -0.26 -10.32
C PRO A 111 23.44 0.11 -8.88
N LYS A 112 22.55 -0.24 -7.94
CA LYS A 112 22.75 0.00 -6.50
C LYS A 112 22.97 1.48 -6.14
N ARG A 113 22.29 2.40 -6.84
CA ARG A 113 22.25 3.84 -6.56
C ARG A 113 20.86 4.38 -6.19
N LEU A 114 19.96 3.49 -5.75
CA LEU A 114 18.53 3.80 -5.60
C LEU A 114 18.21 4.89 -4.57
N ALA A 115 19.09 5.17 -3.60
CA ALA A 115 18.78 6.17 -2.59
C ALA A 115 18.73 7.60 -3.15
N THR A 116 19.48 7.88 -4.22
CA THR A 116 19.47 9.20 -4.88
C THR A 116 18.37 9.36 -5.90
N THR A 117 17.65 8.27 -6.22
CA THR A 117 16.57 8.28 -7.20
C THR A 117 15.19 8.31 -6.55
N LEU A 118 15.08 8.37 -5.21
CA LEU A 118 13.81 8.52 -4.50
C LEU A 118 13.23 9.92 -4.75
N GLU A 119 12.31 9.98 -5.71
CA GLU A 119 11.81 11.19 -6.36
C GLU A 119 10.28 11.11 -6.55
N THR A 120 9.71 11.99 -7.38
CA THR A 120 8.30 11.94 -7.77
C THR A 120 8.03 11.07 -9.00
N GLU A 121 9.07 10.77 -9.80
CA GLU A 121 8.94 10.02 -11.06
C GLU A 121 9.61 8.65 -10.96
N ASN A 122 9.23 7.87 -9.94
CA ASN A 122 9.69 6.49 -9.77
C ASN A 122 8.70 5.51 -10.36
N GLU A 123 9.18 4.33 -10.73
CA GLU A 123 8.35 3.16 -11.04
C GLU A 123 7.23 3.42 -12.04
N GLU A 124 7.60 3.49 -13.33
CA GLU A 124 6.62 3.44 -14.41
C GLU A 124 5.76 2.17 -14.26
N SER A 125 4.45 2.35 -14.28
CA SER A 125 3.49 1.25 -14.08
C SER A 125 3.62 0.14 -15.12
N CYS A 126 3.94 0.48 -16.39
CA CYS A 126 4.17 -0.51 -17.45
C CYS A 126 5.39 -1.41 -17.16
N ALA A 127 6.45 -0.86 -16.55
CA ALA A 127 7.64 -1.63 -16.22
C ALA A 127 7.29 -2.71 -15.19
N THR A 128 6.55 -2.36 -14.13
CA THR A 128 6.05 -3.32 -13.13
C THR A 128 5.12 -4.36 -13.77
N TYR A 129 4.20 -3.94 -14.64
CA TYR A 129 3.33 -4.84 -15.39
C TYR A 129 4.10 -5.89 -16.21
N ASN A 130 5.12 -5.46 -16.96
CA ASN A 130 5.91 -6.37 -17.78
C ASN A 130 6.85 -7.25 -16.93
N MET A 131 7.33 -6.76 -15.78
CA MET A 131 8.07 -7.59 -14.84
C MET A 131 7.20 -8.70 -14.21
N LEU A 132 5.91 -8.45 -13.98
CA LEU A 132 4.97 -9.49 -13.56
C LEU A 132 4.90 -10.61 -14.60
N LYS A 133 4.89 -10.30 -15.90
CA LYS A 133 4.97 -11.31 -16.98
C LYS A 133 6.27 -12.11 -16.90
N VAL A 134 7.41 -11.43 -16.73
CA VAL A 134 8.72 -12.08 -16.59
C VAL A 134 8.72 -13.08 -15.44
N SER A 135 8.29 -12.65 -14.25
CA SER A 135 8.21 -13.50 -13.07
C SER A 135 7.26 -14.68 -13.26
N ARG A 136 6.09 -14.43 -13.87
CA ARG A 136 5.09 -15.46 -14.16
C ARG A 136 5.64 -16.58 -15.05
N ASN A 137 6.38 -16.23 -16.10
CA ASN A 137 6.99 -17.22 -16.99
C ASN A 137 8.08 -18.02 -16.27
N LEU A 138 8.92 -17.36 -15.47
CA LEU A 138 9.93 -18.06 -14.66
C LEU A 138 9.27 -19.02 -13.67
N PHE A 139 8.18 -18.61 -13.02
CA PHE A 139 7.40 -19.49 -12.15
C PHE A 139 6.87 -20.72 -12.92
N ARG A 140 6.29 -20.54 -14.11
CA ARG A 140 5.77 -21.65 -14.92
C ARG A 140 6.84 -22.70 -15.23
N TRP A 141 8.09 -22.32 -15.39
CA TRP A 141 9.18 -23.24 -15.75
C TRP A 141 9.87 -23.89 -14.56
N THR A 142 9.95 -23.16 -13.44
CA THR A 142 10.80 -23.54 -12.29
C THR A 142 9.98 -23.98 -11.09
N LYS A 143 8.75 -23.47 -10.97
CA LYS A 143 7.87 -23.56 -9.80
C LYS A 143 8.55 -23.04 -8.52
N GLU A 144 9.52 -22.15 -8.65
CA GLU A 144 10.21 -21.60 -7.49
C GLU A 144 9.35 -20.54 -6.81
N VAL A 145 9.19 -20.65 -5.50
CA VAL A 145 8.39 -19.73 -4.69
C VAL A 145 8.89 -18.29 -4.79
N ALA A 146 10.20 -18.08 -5.03
CA ALA A 146 10.78 -16.74 -5.19
C ALA A 146 10.08 -15.90 -6.27
N TYR A 147 9.67 -16.51 -7.38
CA TYR A 147 8.96 -15.80 -8.45
C TYR A 147 7.50 -15.49 -8.07
N ALA A 148 6.85 -16.37 -7.32
CA ALA A 148 5.51 -16.11 -6.77
C ALA A 148 5.53 -15.03 -5.67
N ASP A 149 6.59 -15.00 -4.86
CA ASP A 149 6.83 -13.96 -3.84
C ASP A 149 7.09 -12.59 -4.49
N TYR A 150 7.90 -12.54 -5.56
CA TYR A 150 8.06 -11.33 -6.35
C TYR A 150 6.71 -10.86 -6.92
N TYR A 151 5.94 -11.79 -7.50
CA TYR A 151 4.64 -11.46 -8.10
C TYR A 151 3.68 -10.87 -7.05
N GLU A 152 3.58 -11.49 -5.88
CA GLU A 152 2.77 -11.00 -4.76
C GLU A 152 3.20 -9.58 -4.36
N ARG A 153 4.51 -9.36 -4.19
CA ARG A 153 5.07 -8.07 -3.80
C ARG A 153 4.75 -6.98 -4.82
N ALA A 154 5.12 -7.19 -6.09
CA ALA A 154 4.97 -6.20 -7.15
C ALA A 154 3.49 -5.92 -7.47
N LEU A 155 2.63 -6.95 -7.44
CA LEU A 155 1.19 -6.76 -7.59
C LEU A 155 0.62 -5.93 -6.43
N THR A 156 0.88 -6.35 -5.19
CA THR A 156 0.29 -5.75 -3.98
C THR A 156 0.71 -4.30 -3.80
N ASN A 157 2.00 -4.00 -4.01
CA ASN A 157 2.57 -2.71 -3.66
C ASN A 157 2.80 -1.80 -4.88
N GLY A 158 3.09 -2.38 -6.05
CA GLY A 158 3.39 -1.65 -7.28
C GLY A 158 2.23 -1.55 -8.28
N VAL A 159 1.16 -2.35 -8.15
CA VAL A 159 0.02 -2.35 -9.10
C VAL A 159 -1.30 -1.98 -8.43
N LEU A 160 -1.68 -2.59 -7.31
CA LEU A 160 -3.00 -2.33 -6.72
C LEU A 160 -3.21 -0.87 -6.30
N GLY A 161 -2.12 -0.15 -6.01
CA GLY A 161 -2.14 1.26 -5.65
C GLY A 161 -2.11 2.25 -6.81
N ILE A 162 -2.10 1.80 -8.07
CA ILE A 162 -1.96 2.68 -9.24
C ILE A 162 -3.31 3.20 -9.78
N GLN A 163 -4.43 2.66 -9.31
CA GLN A 163 -5.77 3.20 -9.58
C GLN A 163 -6.22 4.05 -8.38
N ARG A 164 -6.83 5.21 -8.65
CA ARG A 164 -7.28 6.13 -7.59
C ARG A 164 -8.50 5.55 -6.87
N GLY A 165 -8.27 4.87 -5.75
CA GLY A 165 -9.35 4.25 -4.97
C GLY A 165 -10.20 3.30 -5.83
N THR A 166 -11.52 3.53 -5.87
CA THR A 166 -12.45 2.78 -6.73
C THR A 166 -12.90 3.57 -7.96
N GLU A 167 -12.24 4.68 -8.26
CA GLU A 167 -12.62 5.56 -9.37
C GLU A 167 -12.18 4.90 -10.68
N PRO A 168 -13.11 4.59 -11.59
CA PRO A 168 -12.78 3.89 -12.83
C PRO A 168 -12.02 4.80 -13.78
N GLY A 169 -10.92 4.29 -14.35
CA GLY A 169 -10.16 5.00 -15.39
C GLY A 169 -9.29 6.16 -14.89
N ILE A 170 -9.06 6.28 -13.58
CA ILE A 170 -8.11 7.25 -13.03
C ILE A 170 -6.91 6.48 -12.50
N MET A 171 -5.78 6.58 -13.22
CA MET A 171 -4.55 5.83 -12.94
C MET A 171 -3.33 6.74 -12.94
N ILE A 172 -2.28 6.35 -12.24
CA ILE A 172 -0.96 7.01 -12.31
C ILE A 172 -0.09 6.41 -13.41
N TYR A 173 0.85 7.21 -13.89
CA TYR A 173 1.96 6.73 -14.73
C TYR A 173 3.11 6.22 -13.86
N MET A 174 3.61 7.11 -12.99
CA MET A 174 4.70 6.86 -12.04
C MET A 174 4.15 6.66 -10.63
N LEU A 175 4.75 5.76 -9.85
CA LEU A 175 4.50 5.61 -8.42
C LEU A 175 5.61 6.32 -7.61
N PRO A 176 5.38 7.53 -7.06
CA PRO A 176 6.39 8.29 -6.34
C PRO A 176 6.93 7.56 -5.11
N LEU A 177 8.26 7.57 -4.91
CA LEU A 177 8.92 6.94 -3.75
C LEU A 177 9.80 7.89 -2.93
N GLY A 178 9.85 9.17 -3.32
CA GLY A 178 10.53 10.22 -2.59
C GLY A 178 10.01 10.46 -1.17
N ARG A 179 10.62 11.43 -0.51
CA ARG A 179 10.24 11.84 0.84
C ARG A 179 9.11 12.85 0.77
N GLY A 180 8.02 12.58 1.49
CA GLY A 180 6.86 13.47 1.56
C GLY A 180 6.16 13.70 0.22
N VAL A 181 6.28 12.75 -0.70
CA VAL A 181 5.68 12.81 -2.03
C VAL A 181 4.22 12.37 -1.99
N SER A 182 3.51 12.55 -3.11
CA SER A 182 2.13 12.10 -3.26
C SER A 182 1.88 11.67 -4.71
N LYS A 183 1.02 10.68 -4.90
CA LYS A 183 0.59 10.22 -6.23
C LYS A 183 -0.13 11.32 -7.01
N ALA A 184 -0.74 12.27 -6.31
CA ALA A 184 -1.40 13.43 -6.91
C ALA A 184 -0.45 14.59 -7.26
N ARG A 185 0.81 14.56 -6.79
CA ARG A 185 1.78 15.66 -6.93
C ARG A 185 3.09 15.16 -7.52
N SER A 186 3.04 14.78 -8.79
CA SER A 186 4.18 14.44 -9.63
C SER A 186 4.07 15.15 -10.99
N PHE A 187 4.96 14.87 -11.94
CA PHE A 187 4.85 15.43 -13.29
C PHE A 187 3.61 14.87 -14.01
N HIS A 188 3.35 13.56 -13.86
CA HIS A 188 2.19 12.90 -14.46
C HIS A 188 0.92 12.99 -13.61
N GLN A 189 1.05 12.97 -12.28
CA GLN A 189 -0.07 12.95 -11.31
C GLN A 189 -1.04 11.79 -11.59
N TRP A 190 -2.26 11.90 -11.06
CA TRP A 190 -3.38 11.10 -11.53
C TRP A 190 -3.78 11.57 -12.93
N GLY A 191 -3.94 10.63 -13.85
CA GLY A 191 -4.57 10.94 -15.13
C GLY A 191 -6.07 11.25 -14.97
N THR A 192 -6.74 11.42 -16.10
CA THR A 192 -8.18 11.65 -16.19
C THR A 192 -8.87 10.48 -16.88
N GLN A 193 -10.17 10.34 -16.65
CA GLN A 193 -10.95 9.24 -17.21
C GLN A 193 -10.96 9.21 -18.75
N PHE A 194 -10.91 10.37 -19.40
CA PHE A 194 -11.14 10.50 -20.84
C PHE A 194 -10.04 11.23 -21.62
N ASP A 195 -9.08 11.87 -20.94
CA ASP A 195 -8.09 12.74 -21.60
C ASP A 195 -6.63 12.36 -21.30
N SER A 196 -6.39 11.25 -20.57
CA SER A 196 -5.06 10.69 -20.35
C SER A 196 -4.86 9.45 -21.21
N PHE A 197 -3.93 9.54 -22.16
CA PHE A 197 -3.68 8.52 -23.19
C PHE A 197 -2.24 7.99 -23.17
N TRP A 198 -1.70 7.82 -21.97
CA TRP A 198 -0.34 7.31 -21.79
C TRP A 198 -0.28 5.78 -21.95
N CYS A 199 0.92 5.23 -22.19
CA CYS A 199 1.12 3.76 -22.23
C CYS A 199 0.58 3.06 -20.96
N CYS A 200 0.78 3.68 -19.79
CA CYS A 200 0.36 3.15 -18.49
C CYS A 200 -1.16 2.96 -18.35
N TYR A 201 -1.96 3.71 -19.11
CA TYR A 201 -3.41 3.49 -19.15
C TYR A 201 -3.77 2.18 -19.83
N GLY A 202 -3.06 1.82 -20.91
CA GLY A 202 -3.22 0.53 -21.58
C GLY A 202 -2.87 -0.64 -20.65
N THR A 203 -1.66 -0.63 -20.09
CA THR A 203 -1.21 -1.70 -19.17
C THR A 203 -1.99 -1.71 -17.86
N GLY A 204 -2.45 -0.55 -17.38
CA GLY A 204 -3.29 -0.44 -16.19
C GLY A 204 -4.62 -1.14 -16.37
N ILE A 205 -5.34 -0.86 -17.48
CA ILE A 205 -6.58 -1.56 -17.83
C ILE A 205 -6.36 -3.07 -17.93
N GLU A 206 -5.29 -3.49 -18.61
CA GLU A 206 -4.94 -4.92 -18.70
C GLU A 206 -4.70 -5.53 -17.31
N SER A 207 -3.93 -4.86 -16.45
CA SER A 207 -3.62 -5.32 -15.08
C SER A 207 -4.89 -5.58 -14.26
N PHE A 208 -5.80 -4.61 -14.22
CA PHE A 208 -7.03 -4.72 -13.44
C PHE A 208 -8.04 -5.69 -14.06
N SER A 209 -7.97 -5.94 -15.37
CA SER A 209 -8.80 -6.96 -16.04
C SER A 209 -8.39 -8.40 -15.71
N LYS A 210 -7.15 -8.61 -15.23
CA LYS A 210 -6.53 -9.94 -15.11
C LYS A 210 -5.98 -10.26 -13.72
N LEU A 211 -6.46 -9.62 -12.66
CA LEU A 211 -6.02 -9.86 -11.27
C LEU A 211 -6.07 -11.33 -10.83
N GLY A 212 -6.87 -12.17 -11.48
CA GLY A 212 -6.96 -13.62 -11.22
C GLY A 212 -5.95 -14.51 -11.95
N ASP A 213 -5.18 -13.99 -12.92
CA ASP A 213 -4.41 -14.78 -13.91
C ASP A 213 -3.20 -15.56 -13.36
N SER A 214 -2.83 -15.25 -12.13
CA SER A 214 -1.65 -15.77 -11.42
C SER A 214 -1.97 -16.18 -9.99
N ILE A 215 -3.25 -16.43 -9.67
CA ILE A 215 -3.64 -17.06 -8.40
C ILE A 215 -3.32 -18.56 -8.45
N TYR A 216 -3.64 -19.19 -9.57
CA TYR A 216 -3.54 -20.63 -9.78
C TYR A 216 -2.71 -20.97 -11.02
N PHE A 217 -1.89 -22.02 -10.95
CA PHE A 217 -1.17 -22.57 -12.11
C PHE A 217 -1.41 -24.06 -12.21
N GLU A 218 -1.91 -24.52 -13.35
CA GLU A 218 -2.13 -25.93 -13.62
C GLU A 218 -0.86 -26.60 -14.14
N GLU A 219 -0.61 -27.82 -13.66
CA GLU A 219 0.41 -28.72 -14.18
C GLU A 219 -0.28 -29.94 -14.79
N GLN A 220 -0.02 -30.18 -16.07
CA GLN A 220 -0.51 -31.34 -16.79
C GLN A 220 0.37 -32.56 -16.50
N GLY A 221 -0.26 -33.72 -16.38
CA GLY A 221 0.40 -35.01 -16.14
C GLY A 221 -0.64 -36.12 -16.00
N GLU A 222 -0.17 -37.35 -15.77
CA GLU A 222 -1.06 -38.48 -15.43
C GLU A 222 -1.85 -38.21 -14.15
N VAL A 223 -1.21 -37.54 -13.19
CA VAL A 223 -1.85 -36.95 -12.01
C VAL A 223 -1.90 -35.44 -12.23
N PRO A 224 -3.10 -34.83 -12.36
CA PRO A 224 -3.22 -33.40 -12.52
C PRO A 224 -2.70 -32.67 -11.27
N GLY A 225 -1.88 -31.65 -11.49
CA GLY A 225 -1.33 -30.79 -10.44
C GLY A 225 -1.92 -29.38 -10.48
N LEU A 226 -2.07 -28.76 -9.31
CA LEU A 226 -2.43 -27.35 -9.19
C LEU A 226 -1.53 -26.65 -8.18
N TYR A 227 -0.98 -25.50 -8.54
CA TYR A 227 -0.23 -24.62 -7.65
C TYR A 227 -1.11 -23.43 -7.27
N VAL A 228 -1.36 -23.28 -5.98
CA VAL A 228 -2.02 -22.12 -5.37
C VAL A 228 -0.92 -21.17 -4.89
N THR A 229 -0.77 -20.06 -5.61
CA THR A 229 0.35 -19.14 -5.40
C THR A 229 -0.06 -17.83 -4.73
N GLN A 230 -1.32 -17.40 -4.83
CA GLN A 230 -1.82 -16.19 -4.17
C GLN A 230 -2.97 -16.53 -3.24
N TYR A 231 -3.00 -15.86 -2.08
CA TYR A 231 -4.05 -16.03 -1.07
C TYR A 231 -5.05 -14.88 -1.16
N VAL A 232 -5.98 -15.01 -2.10
CA VAL A 232 -7.06 -14.05 -2.36
C VAL A 232 -8.37 -14.81 -2.45
N SER A 233 -9.45 -14.25 -1.87
CA SER A 233 -10.77 -14.87 -1.92
C SER A 233 -11.20 -15.05 -3.38
N SER A 234 -11.36 -16.29 -3.81
CA SER A 234 -11.54 -16.65 -5.21
C SER A 234 -12.14 -18.05 -5.36
N SER A 235 -12.65 -18.36 -6.55
CA SER A 235 -13.12 -19.69 -6.91
C SER A 235 -12.56 -20.09 -8.27
N LEU A 236 -12.11 -21.33 -8.39
CA LEU A 236 -11.58 -21.92 -9.61
C LEU A 236 -12.40 -23.17 -9.96
N ASN A 237 -13.01 -23.19 -11.15
CA ASN A 237 -13.49 -24.43 -11.74
C ASN A 237 -12.31 -25.22 -12.32
N TRP A 238 -11.75 -26.13 -11.52
CA TRP A 238 -10.57 -26.91 -11.89
C TRP A 238 -10.98 -28.21 -12.59
N LYS A 239 -11.18 -28.10 -13.91
CA LYS A 239 -11.66 -29.20 -14.75
C LYS A 239 -10.75 -30.42 -14.72
N ALA A 240 -9.42 -30.22 -14.73
CA ALA A 240 -8.45 -31.32 -14.71
C ALA A 240 -8.54 -32.14 -13.41
N GLY A 241 -8.79 -31.50 -12.26
CA GLY A 241 -9.02 -32.20 -11.00
C GLY A 241 -10.45 -32.70 -10.78
N GLY A 242 -11.40 -32.31 -11.64
CA GLY A 242 -12.82 -32.67 -11.53
C GLY A 242 -13.54 -32.03 -10.33
N THR A 243 -13.07 -30.87 -9.87
CA THR A 243 -13.61 -30.17 -8.67
C THR A 243 -13.57 -28.66 -8.84
N VAL A 244 -14.42 -27.95 -8.09
CA VAL A 244 -14.31 -26.51 -7.90
C VAL A 244 -13.60 -26.24 -6.57
N ILE A 245 -12.55 -25.43 -6.61
CA ILE A 245 -11.80 -25.01 -5.42
C ILE A 245 -12.23 -23.59 -5.06
N SER A 246 -12.57 -23.36 -3.80
CA SER A 246 -12.89 -22.03 -3.29
C SER A 246 -11.96 -21.67 -2.15
N GLN A 247 -11.35 -20.49 -2.25
CA GLN A 247 -10.54 -19.87 -1.21
C GLN A 247 -11.34 -18.75 -0.54
N HIS A 248 -11.34 -18.75 0.78
CA HIS A 248 -11.87 -17.65 1.59
C HIS A 248 -10.77 -17.13 2.50
N ILE A 249 -10.43 -15.85 2.36
CA ILE A 249 -9.44 -15.17 3.20
C ILE A 249 -10.17 -14.33 4.24
N SER A 250 -9.84 -14.55 5.52
CA SER A 250 -10.40 -13.73 6.61
C SER A 250 -9.93 -12.28 6.51
N PRO A 251 -10.75 -11.29 6.93
CA PRO A 251 -10.31 -9.89 6.97
C PRO A 251 -9.02 -9.72 7.76
N LEU A 252 -8.05 -9.03 7.16
CA LEU A 252 -6.74 -8.78 7.78
C LEU A 252 -6.78 -7.56 8.69
N SER A 253 -5.99 -7.60 9.77
CA SER A 253 -5.79 -6.44 10.64
C SER A 253 -4.39 -6.44 11.25
N SER A 254 -3.95 -5.30 11.77
CA SER A 254 -2.66 -5.20 12.47
C SER A 254 -2.70 -5.76 13.90
N TRP A 255 -3.88 -5.85 14.53
CA TRP A 255 -4.03 -6.37 15.90
C TRP A 255 -4.29 -7.88 15.99
N ASP A 256 -4.75 -8.51 14.90
CA ASP A 256 -4.79 -9.98 14.75
C ASP A 256 -3.81 -10.38 13.64
N PRO A 257 -2.54 -10.67 13.97
CA PRO A 257 -1.45 -10.68 13.01
C PRO A 257 -1.33 -12.00 12.26
N TYR A 258 -2.43 -12.46 11.66
CA TYR A 258 -2.49 -13.68 10.90
C TYR A 258 -3.23 -13.49 9.58
N LEU A 259 -2.63 -13.97 8.50
CA LEU A 259 -3.36 -14.30 7.29
C LEU A 259 -3.99 -15.68 7.49
N GLN A 260 -5.31 -15.74 7.43
CA GLN A 260 -6.07 -16.98 7.54
C GLN A 260 -6.78 -17.27 6.23
N ALA A 261 -6.50 -18.43 5.64
CA ALA A 261 -7.14 -18.91 4.42
C ALA A 261 -7.87 -20.22 4.70
N THR A 262 -9.12 -20.30 4.28
CA THR A 262 -9.91 -21.53 4.26
C THR A 262 -10.12 -21.95 2.81
N ILE A 263 -9.75 -23.19 2.48
CA ILE A 263 -9.89 -23.78 1.17
C ILE A 263 -10.89 -24.92 1.28
N THR A 264 -11.93 -24.85 0.45
CA THR A 264 -13.00 -25.85 0.38
C THR A 264 -13.17 -26.33 -1.05
N PHE A 265 -13.73 -27.52 -1.18
CA PHE A 265 -13.94 -28.19 -2.45
C PHE A 265 -15.44 -28.39 -2.69
N SER A 266 -15.87 -28.31 -3.94
CA SER A 266 -17.17 -28.81 -4.34
C SER A 266 -17.04 -29.68 -5.59
N SER A 267 -17.97 -30.60 -5.75
CA SER A 267 -17.93 -31.62 -6.81
C SER A 267 -19.01 -31.30 -7.84
N GLU A 268 -18.61 -31.18 -9.09
CA GLU A 268 -19.51 -31.24 -10.25
C GLU A 268 -19.46 -32.64 -10.92
N ALA A 269 -18.42 -33.43 -10.64
CA ALA A 269 -18.18 -34.78 -11.16
C ALA A 269 -17.35 -35.63 -10.17
N ALA A 270 -17.07 -36.90 -10.51
CA ALA A 270 -16.22 -37.78 -9.71
C ALA A 270 -14.80 -37.19 -9.58
N ALA A 271 -14.38 -36.84 -8.36
CA ALA A 271 -13.09 -36.23 -8.08
C ALA A 271 -11.92 -37.12 -8.52
N GLN A 272 -11.00 -36.56 -9.30
CA GLN A 272 -9.80 -37.25 -9.74
C GLN A 272 -8.73 -37.24 -8.64
N PHE A 273 -7.88 -38.27 -8.63
CA PHE A 273 -6.68 -38.22 -7.79
C PHE A 273 -5.76 -37.14 -8.34
N SER A 274 -5.31 -36.23 -7.48
CA SER A 274 -4.64 -35.00 -7.91
C SER A 274 -3.71 -34.44 -6.84
N THR A 275 -2.80 -33.56 -7.25
CA THR A 275 -1.81 -32.92 -6.38
C THR A 275 -2.09 -31.43 -6.23
N LEU A 276 -2.25 -30.95 -5.00
CA LEU A 276 -2.37 -29.53 -4.68
C LEU A 276 -1.10 -29.03 -4.00
N ASN A 277 -0.55 -27.94 -4.52
CA ASN A 277 0.66 -27.29 -4.02
C ASN A 277 0.29 -25.90 -3.48
N PHE A 278 0.35 -25.72 -2.17
CA PHE A 278 0.06 -24.42 -1.52
C PHE A 278 1.36 -23.70 -1.19
N ARG A 279 1.57 -22.49 -1.72
CA ARG A 279 2.78 -21.70 -1.47
C ARG A 279 2.91 -21.39 0.02
N ILE A 280 4.06 -21.68 0.62
CA ILE A 280 4.43 -21.09 1.92
C ILE A 280 5.32 -19.88 1.63
N PRO A 281 4.80 -18.63 1.74
CA PRO A 281 5.54 -17.43 1.35
C PRO A 281 6.86 -17.29 2.12
N SER A 282 7.91 -16.75 1.49
CA SER A 282 9.20 -16.58 2.18
C SER A 282 9.17 -15.62 3.37
N TRP A 283 8.24 -14.66 3.39
CA TRP A 283 8.10 -13.71 4.49
C TRP A 283 7.46 -14.32 5.76
N VAL A 284 6.91 -15.53 5.67
CA VAL A 284 6.26 -16.20 6.81
C VAL A 284 7.28 -16.68 7.83
N SER A 285 7.05 -16.39 9.10
CA SER A 285 7.78 -17.04 10.19
C SER A 285 7.27 -18.47 10.40
N SER A 286 8.18 -19.44 10.50
CA SER A 286 7.84 -20.82 10.86
C SER A 286 7.16 -20.90 12.25
N ALA A 287 7.48 -19.98 13.15
CA ALA A 287 6.85 -19.91 14.46
C ALA A 287 5.44 -19.31 14.33
N GLY A 288 4.42 -20.11 14.61
CA GLY A 288 3.01 -19.70 14.57
C GLY A 288 2.29 -20.02 13.26
N ALA A 289 3.01 -20.44 12.21
CA ALA A 289 2.39 -20.95 10.99
C ALA A 289 1.71 -22.31 11.24
N LYS A 290 0.51 -22.49 10.69
CA LYS A 290 -0.29 -23.71 10.84
C LYS A 290 -1.00 -24.08 9.56
N ALA A 291 -1.13 -25.38 9.32
CA ALA A 291 -2.00 -25.94 8.31
C ALA A 291 -2.75 -27.14 8.90
N GLU A 292 -4.04 -27.24 8.59
CA GLU A 292 -4.91 -28.31 9.06
C GLU A 292 -5.81 -28.79 7.91
N LEU A 293 -5.83 -30.10 7.66
CA LEU A 293 -6.76 -30.74 6.73
C LEU A 293 -7.77 -31.52 7.55
N ASN A 294 -9.06 -31.17 7.47
CA ASN A 294 -10.15 -31.82 8.21
C ASN A 294 -9.91 -31.84 9.73
N GLY A 295 -9.30 -30.79 10.26
CA GLY A 295 -8.93 -30.66 11.69
C GLY A 295 -7.68 -31.45 12.09
N GLN A 296 -7.04 -32.17 11.17
CA GLN A 296 -5.76 -32.83 11.42
C GLN A 296 -4.60 -31.92 11.02
N ARG A 297 -3.68 -31.70 11.96
CA ARG A 297 -2.52 -30.83 11.75
C ARG A 297 -1.55 -31.44 10.72
N LEU A 298 -1.12 -30.60 9.78
CA LEU A 298 -0.14 -30.94 8.76
C LEU A 298 1.25 -30.44 9.15
N ASN A 299 2.28 -31.14 8.69
CA ASN A 299 3.66 -30.66 8.76
C ASN A 299 3.87 -29.65 7.64
N LEU A 300 4.20 -28.41 8.02
CA LEU A 300 4.54 -27.37 7.05
C LEU A 300 6.00 -27.50 6.61
N PRO A 301 6.29 -27.33 5.31
CA PRO A 301 7.66 -27.17 4.85
C PRO A 301 8.23 -25.82 5.33
N THR A 302 9.53 -25.63 5.18
CA THR A 302 10.16 -24.33 5.44
C THR A 302 9.59 -23.24 4.53
N PRO A 303 9.49 -21.98 4.98
CA PRO A 303 9.14 -20.84 4.13
C PRO A 303 9.93 -20.82 2.82
N GLY A 304 9.29 -20.39 1.73
CA GLY A 304 9.88 -20.46 0.38
C GLY A 304 9.72 -21.80 -0.33
N LYS A 305 8.81 -22.67 0.13
CA LYS A 305 8.49 -23.98 -0.46
C LYS A 305 6.98 -24.18 -0.59
N PHE A 306 6.57 -25.23 -1.27
CA PHE A 306 5.16 -25.63 -1.40
C PHE A 306 4.81 -26.72 -0.39
N LEU A 307 3.66 -26.55 0.30
CA LEU A 307 2.98 -27.64 0.98
C LEU A 307 2.27 -28.47 -0.09
N VAL A 308 2.74 -29.71 -0.28
CA VAL A 308 2.22 -30.64 -1.29
C VAL A 308 1.22 -31.59 -0.62
N LEU A 309 0.01 -31.66 -1.16
CA LEU A 309 -1.05 -32.57 -0.72
C LEU A 309 -1.56 -33.37 -1.91
N GLU A 310 -1.68 -34.69 -1.74
CA GLU A 310 -2.11 -35.60 -2.79
C GLU A 310 -3.35 -36.36 -2.34
N GLY A 311 -4.37 -36.42 -3.19
CA GLY A 311 -5.60 -37.12 -2.83
C GLY A 311 -6.75 -36.91 -3.81
N LYS A 312 -7.91 -37.42 -3.40
CA LYS A 312 -9.20 -37.15 -4.04
C LYS A 312 -9.97 -36.18 -3.17
N TRP A 313 -10.29 -35.03 -3.70
CA TRP A 313 -10.91 -33.93 -2.96
C TRP A 313 -12.43 -34.04 -3.00
N SER A 314 -13.05 -34.01 -1.83
CA SER A 314 -14.48 -34.18 -1.62
C SER A 314 -15.11 -32.92 -1.00
N PRO A 315 -16.44 -32.74 -1.08
CA PRO A 315 -17.11 -31.62 -0.43
C PRO A 315 -16.96 -31.55 1.09
N SER A 316 -16.59 -32.65 1.74
CA SER A 316 -16.28 -32.68 3.18
C SER A 316 -14.88 -32.19 3.50
N ASP A 317 -14.00 -32.07 2.51
CA ASP A 317 -12.62 -31.65 2.75
C ASP A 317 -12.51 -30.15 2.97
N LYS A 318 -11.74 -29.79 4.00
CA LYS A 318 -11.43 -28.40 4.35
C LYS A 318 -9.97 -28.29 4.74
N LEU A 319 -9.23 -27.50 3.98
CA LEU A 319 -7.87 -27.08 4.34
C LEU A 319 -7.94 -25.69 4.97
N SER A 320 -7.36 -25.55 6.17
CA SER A 320 -7.21 -24.26 6.86
C SER A 320 -5.73 -23.94 6.95
N LEU A 321 -5.33 -22.76 6.45
CA LEU A 321 -3.97 -22.24 6.52
C LEU A 321 -3.97 -20.98 7.38
N GLN A 322 -2.97 -20.85 8.24
CA GLN A 322 -2.74 -19.67 9.05
C GLN A 322 -1.27 -19.30 8.99
N PHE A 323 -0.98 -18.07 8.55
CA PHE A 323 0.38 -17.55 8.45
C PHE A 323 0.56 -16.30 9.32
N PRO A 324 1.54 -16.28 10.24
CA PRO A 324 1.85 -15.08 11.02
C PRO A 324 2.36 -13.97 10.10
N LEU A 325 1.75 -12.79 10.21
CA LEU A 325 2.20 -11.56 9.56
C LEU A 325 3.18 -10.84 10.50
N GLY A 326 4.43 -10.73 10.07
CA GLY A 326 5.49 -10.06 10.82
C GLY A 326 5.85 -8.70 10.23
N LEU A 327 6.25 -7.77 11.10
CA LEU A 327 6.96 -6.57 10.69
C LEU A 327 8.39 -6.92 10.31
N ARG A 328 8.91 -6.30 9.24
CA ARG A 328 10.31 -6.37 8.84
C ARG A 328 10.74 -5.05 8.21
N THR A 329 12.03 -4.76 8.28
CA THR A 329 12.65 -3.67 7.53
C THR A 329 13.39 -4.22 6.31
N GLU A 330 13.49 -3.42 5.26
CA GLU A 330 14.23 -3.75 4.05
C GLU A 330 15.09 -2.55 3.66
N ALA A 331 16.42 -2.71 3.71
CA ALA A 331 17.34 -1.66 3.31
C ALA A 331 17.16 -1.32 1.83
N ILE A 332 17.27 -0.03 1.50
CA ILE A 332 17.34 0.36 0.10
C ILE A 332 18.53 -0.31 -0.59
N LYS A 333 18.38 -0.67 -1.86
CA LYS A 333 19.46 -1.30 -2.64
C LYS A 333 20.44 -0.24 -3.08
N ASP A 334 21.26 0.21 -2.13
CA ASP A 334 22.30 1.20 -2.31
C ASP A 334 23.56 0.74 -1.59
N ASP A 335 24.70 0.69 -2.28
CA ASP A 335 25.95 0.22 -1.70
C ASP A 335 26.76 1.33 -0.99
N ARG A 336 26.27 2.58 -1.01
CA ARG A 336 26.96 3.70 -0.37
C ARG A 336 26.67 3.68 1.12
N PRO A 337 27.70 3.66 2.00
CA PRO A 337 27.49 3.61 3.45
C PRO A 337 26.61 4.71 4.03
N LYS A 338 26.59 5.90 3.41
CA LYS A 338 25.76 7.05 3.85
C LYS A 338 24.25 6.82 3.72
N TYR A 339 23.80 5.80 2.99
CA TYR A 339 22.39 5.43 2.85
C TYR A 339 22.05 4.11 3.55
N ALA A 340 22.99 3.53 4.32
CA ALA A 340 22.80 2.25 4.98
C ALA A 340 21.66 2.27 6.03
N SER A 341 21.31 3.44 6.57
CA SER A 341 20.20 3.62 7.51
C SER A 341 18.83 3.72 6.83
N LEU A 342 18.79 3.81 5.49
CA LEU A 342 17.56 4.03 4.76
C LEU A 342 16.81 2.71 4.51
N HIS A 343 15.66 2.55 5.16
CA HIS A 343 14.88 1.32 5.12
C HIS A 343 13.41 1.56 4.85
N ALA A 344 12.80 0.65 4.09
CA ALA A 344 11.36 0.48 4.00
C ALA A 344 10.85 -0.43 5.13
N ILE A 345 9.57 -0.32 5.48
CA ILE A 345 8.92 -1.15 6.50
C ILE A 345 7.81 -1.97 5.83
N LEU A 346 7.79 -3.28 6.07
CA LEU A 346 6.80 -4.20 5.52
C LEU A 346 6.12 -4.99 6.63
N TYR A 347 4.83 -5.29 6.43
CA TYR A 347 4.03 -6.17 7.28
C TYR A 347 3.53 -7.34 6.43
N GLY A 348 4.18 -8.50 6.55
CA GLY A 348 4.01 -9.59 5.59
C GLY A 348 4.31 -9.12 4.15
N PRO A 349 3.35 -9.20 3.21
CA PRO A 349 3.51 -8.74 1.84
C PRO A 349 3.25 -7.23 1.65
N TYR A 350 2.71 -6.53 2.65
CA TYR A 350 2.30 -5.13 2.53
C TYR A 350 3.44 -4.18 2.85
N LEU A 351 3.79 -3.30 1.92
CA LEU A 351 4.67 -2.16 2.13
C LEU A 351 3.91 -1.05 2.85
N LEU A 352 4.47 -0.61 3.98
CA LEU A 352 3.90 0.48 4.77
C LEU A 352 4.55 1.81 4.39
N ALA A 353 3.74 2.85 4.26
CA ALA A 353 4.13 4.23 4.08
C ALA A 353 3.64 5.06 5.27
N GLY A 354 4.44 6.02 5.73
CA GLY A 354 4.02 6.94 6.79
C GLY A 354 3.44 8.21 6.24
N LEU A 355 2.31 8.65 6.80
CA LEU A 355 1.71 9.94 6.48
C LEU A 355 2.61 11.09 6.95
N THR A 356 3.20 11.79 5.99
CA THR A 356 4.11 12.90 6.23
C THR A 356 4.45 13.63 4.95
N SER A 357 4.72 14.92 5.03
CA SER A 357 5.25 15.74 3.94
C SER A 357 6.76 16.03 4.06
N ARG A 358 7.43 15.72 5.17
CA ARG A 358 8.83 16.15 5.42
C ARG A 358 9.63 15.18 6.28
N ASP A 359 9.11 14.86 7.47
CA ASP A 359 9.80 14.05 8.46
C ASP A 359 9.91 12.59 8.00
N TRP A 360 11.00 11.94 8.37
CA TRP A 360 11.31 10.58 7.91
C TRP A 360 12.27 9.83 8.85
N GLU A 361 12.65 10.45 9.97
CA GLU A 361 13.62 9.91 10.92
C GLU A 361 12.89 9.05 11.96
N LEU A 362 13.20 7.76 11.98
CA LEU A 362 12.70 6.82 12.96
C LEU A 362 13.74 6.59 14.05
N LYS A 363 13.25 6.49 15.30
CA LYS A 363 14.08 6.15 16.44
C LYS A 363 13.97 4.65 16.67
N ALA A 364 14.93 3.91 16.10
CA ALA A 364 15.07 2.51 16.45
C ALA A 364 15.93 2.37 17.71
N ASP A 365 15.63 1.32 18.46
CA ASP A 365 16.59 0.74 19.40
C ASP A 365 17.12 -0.51 18.69
N PRO A 366 18.40 -0.57 18.30
CA PRO A 366 18.96 -1.65 17.49
C PRO A 366 18.88 -3.01 18.19
N ASP A 367 18.81 -3.02 19.52
CA ASP A 367 18.73 -4.23 20.33
C ASP A 367 17.27 -4.62 20.66
N ALA A 368 16.30 -3.79 20.28
CA ALA A 368 14.89 -4.02 20.54
C ALA A 368 14.14 -4.60 19.32
N PRO A 369 13.14 -5.47 19.54
CA PRO A 369 12.25 -5.90 18.46
C PRO A 369 11.46 -4.71 17.90
N LEU A 370 11.14 -4.77 16.60
CA LEU A 370 10.35 -3.74 15.91
C LEU A 370 9.05 -3.39 16.64
N SER A 371 8.42 -4.36 17.31
CA SER A 371 7.20 -4.18 18.11
C SER A 371 7.32 -3.16 19.25
N ASN A 372 8.53 -2.82 19.69
CA ASN A 372 8.75 -1.82 20.75
C ASN A 372 8.58 -0.38 20.26
N TRP A 373 8.76 -0.16 18.96
CA TRP A 373 8.72 1.17 18.35
C TRP A 373 7.80 1.25 17.13
N ILE A 374 7.23 0.14 16.67
CA ILE A 374 6.11 0.08 15.73
C ILE A 374 4.99 -0.74 16.36
N THR A 375 3.91 -0.09 16.76
CA THR A 375 2.78 -0.74 17.46
C THR A 375 1.51 -0.69 16.62
N PRO A 376 0.70 -1.77 16.58
CA PRO A 376 -0.55 -1.76 15.83
C PRO A 376 -1.53 -0.74 16.40
N VAL A 377 -2.26 -0.04 15.51
CA VAL A 377 -3.37 0.83 15.90
C VAL A 377 -4.52 -0.06 16.38
N PRO A 378 -5.04 0.10 17.61
CA PRO A 378 -6.14 -0.72 18.10
C PRO A 378 -7.44 -0.51 17.31
N ALA A 379 -8.21 -1.59 17.12
CA ALA A 379 -9.51 -1.53 16.43
C ALA A 379 -10.48 -0.47 16.98
N SER A 380 -10.41 -0.20 18.29
CA SER A 380 -11.28 0.77 18.95
C SER A 380 -10.99 2.22 18.58
N TYR A 381 -9.80 2.53 18.04
CA TYR A 381 -9.40 3.90 17.74
C TYR A 381 -10.24 4.50 16.61
N GLY A 382 -10.70 3.69 15.64
CA GLY A 382 -11.58 4.16 14.56
C GLY A 382 -12.87 4.80 15.07
N SER A 383 -13.45 4.28 16.17
CA SER A 383 -14.66 4.85 16.78
C SER A 383 -14.45 6.17 17.54
N GLN A 384 -13.20 6.60 17.70
CA GLN A 384 -12.82 7.81 18.42
C GLN A 384 -12.51 8.98 17.47
N LEU A 385 -12.59 8.75 16.15
CA LEU A 385 -12.30 9.76 15.13
C LEU A 385 -13.51 10.68 14.92
N LEU A 386 -13.24 11.95 14.65
CA LEU A 386 -14.23 12.94 14.22
C LEU A 386 -13.58 14.05 13.39
N SER A 387 -14.43 14.83 12.73
CA SER A 387 -14.07 16.16 12.23
C SER A 387 -14.97 17.21 12.91
N LEU A 388 -14.51 18.45 12.97
CA LEU A 388 -15.24 19.56 13.59
C LEU A 388 -15.42 20.68 12.58
N SER A 389 -16.66 21.12 12.37
CA SER A 389 -16.96 22.13 11.34
C SER A 389 -17.74 23.34 11.89
N GLN A 390 -17.67 24.45 11.17
CA GLN A 390 -18.48 25.65 11.36
C GLN A 390 -18.90 26.23 10.01
N ALA A 391 -20.14 26.70 9.93
CA ALA A 391 -20.62 27.43 8.76
C ALA A 391 -20.27 28.93 8.88
N SER A 392 -19.67 29.49 7.83
CA SER A 392 -19.39 30.93 7.68
C SER A 392 -19.80 31.35 6.27
N GLY A 393 -20.80 32.24 6.18
CA GLY A 393 -21.44 32.58 4.90
C GLY A 393 -22.11 31.37 4.24
N ASN A 394 -21.75 31.09 2.98
CA ASN A 394 -22.24 29.95 2.20
C ASN A 394 -21.29 28.73 2.21
N SER A 395 -20.24 28.78 3.04
CA SER A 395 -19.19 27.75 3.08
C SER A 395 -19.11 27.10 4.46
N SER A 396 -18.70 25.83 4.47
CA SER A 396 -18.35 25.11 5.70
C SER A 396 -16.84 25.06 5.84
N TYR A 397 -16.36 25.39 7.03
CA TYR A 397 -14.95 25.36 7.40
C TYR A 397 -14.72 24.33 8.48
N PHE A 398 -13.61 23.62 8.40
CA PHE A 398 -13.23 22.55 9.31
C PHE A 398 -12.03 22.99 10.14
N LEU A 399 -12.03 22.55 11.40
CA LEU A 399 -10.87 22.64 12.26
C LEU A 399 -9.76 21.79 11.66
N THR A 400 -8.58 22.36 11.47
CA THR A 400 -7.48 21.69 10.75
C THR A 400 -6.15 21.95 11.44
N ASN A 401 -5.29 20.93 11.49
CA ASN A 401 -3.89 21.06 11.88
C ASN A 401 -3.04 21.56 10.69
N THR A 402 -2.55 22.79 10.79
CA THR A 402 -1.71 23.44 9.77
C THR A 402 -0.36 23.76 10.39
N ASP A 403 0.65 22.92 10.13
CA ASP A 403 2.02 23.09 10.65
C ASP A 403 2.08 23.31 12.18
N HIS A 404 1.44 22.42 12.94
CA HIS A 404 1.33 22.50 14.41
C HIS A 404 0.54 23.70 14.95
N SER A 405 -0.15 24.45 14.10
CA SER A 405 -1.14 25.45 14.49
C SER A 405 -2.54 24.99 14.09
N ILE A 406 -3.57 25.45 14.81
CA ILE A 406 -4.95 25.09 14.47
C ILE A 406 -5.61 26.25 13.71
N THR A 407 -6.11 25.96 12.51
CA THR A 407 -6.80 26.91 11.64
C THR A 407 -8.17 26.39 11.22
N MET A 408 -8.99 27.26 10.63
CA MET A 408 -10.23 26.90 9.96
C MET A 408 -9.98 26.86 8.45
N GLU A 409 -10.11 25.69 7.84
CA GLU A 409 -9.89 25.48 6.41
C GLU A 409 -11.17 25.05 5.70
N LYS A 410 -11.22 25.13 4.37
CA LYS A 410 -12.39 24.67 3.61
C LYS A 410 -12.64 23.18 3.79
N SER A 411 -13.87 22.76 3.48
CA SER A 411 -14.27 21.35 3.50
C SER A 411 -13.23 20.46 2.80
N PRO A 412 -12.64 19.47 3.52
CA PRO A 412 -11.63 18.62 2.94
C PRO A 412 -12.25 17.55 2.04
N GLU A 413 -11.53 17.16 1.00
CA GLU A 413 -11.90 15.99 0.17
C GLU A 413 -11.28 14.72 0.77
N PRO A 414 -12.04 13.61 0.90
CA PRO A 414 -11.51 12.36 1.43
C PRO A 414 -10.33 11.85 0.60
N GLY A 415 -9.27 11.37 1.27
CA GLY A 415 -8.08 10.86 0.60
C GLY A 415 -7.04 11.93 0.26
N THR A 416 -7.12 13.10 0.89
CA THR A 416 -6.18 14.22 0.72
C THR A 416 -5.51 14.58 2.04
N ASP A 417 -4.40 15.31 1.98
CA ASP A 417 -3.76 15.88 3.18
C ASP A 417 -4.73 16.74 4.00
N SER A 418 -5.63 17.49 3.35
CA SER A 418 -6.64 18.29 4.05
C SER A 418 -7.59 17.42 4.87
N ALA A 419 -8.00 16.26 4.38
CA ALA A 419 -8.84 15.33 5.15
C ALA A 419 -8.08 14.69 6.30
N VAL A 420 -6.79 14.43 6.11
CA VAL A 420 -5.91 13.93 7.18
C VAL A 420 -5.79 14.98 8.29
N HIS A 421 -5.45 16.22 7.94
CA HIS A 421 -5.24 17.31 8.88
C HIS A 421 -6.52 17.81 9.58
N ALA A 422 -7.70 17.61 8.96
CA ALA A 422 -9.00 17.96 9.52
C ALA A 422 -9.61 16.85 10.40
N THR A 423 -8.96 15.70 10.49
CA THR A 423 -9.41 14.57 11.31
C THR A 423 -8.67 14.53 12.64
N PHE A 424 -9.42 14.37 13.73
CA PHE A 424 -8.88 14.24 15.07
C PHE A 424 -9.38 12.96 15.74
N ARG A 425 -8.58 12.43 16.66
CA ARG A 425 -8.95 11.38 17.60
C ARG A 425 -9.21 11.97 18.98
N LEU A 426 -10.30 11.57 19.61
CA LEU A 426 -10.60 11.94 20.99
C LEU A 426 -9.92 10.99 21.96
N VAL A 427 -8.98 11.52 22.73
CA VAL A 427 -8.25 10.78 23.74
C VAL A 427 -8.81 11.12 25.11
N SER A 428 -9.41 10.14 25.78
CA SER A 428 -9.92 10.32 27.14
C SER A 428 -8.78 10.36 28.16
N LYS A 429 -8.92 11.19 29.20
CA LYS A 429 -8.03 11.18 30.37
C LYS A 429 -8.14 9.88 31.17
N ASP A 430 -9.32 9.25 31.17
CA ASP A 430 -9.58 8.01 31.90
C ASP A 430 -9.54 6.82 30.94
N PRO A 431 -8.48 5.99 30.96
CA PRO A 431 -8.32 4.86 30.05
C PRO A 431 -9.39 3.78 30.24
N THR A 432 -10.13 3.77 31.35
CA THR A 432 -11.25 2.84 31.59
C THR A 432 -12.52 3.21 30.81
N THR A 433 -12.58 4.43 30.26
CA THR A 433 -13.68 4.87 29.39
C THR A 433 -13.48 4.40 27.95
N SER A 434 -13.52 3.08 27.74
CA SER A 434 -13.47 2.41 26.42
C SER A 434 -14.71 2.65 25.52
N GLY A 435 -15.37 3.81 25.67
CA GLY A 435 -16.74 4.03 25.22
C GLY A 435 -17.03 5.41 24.62
N ILE A 436 -16.02 6.13 24.16
CA ILE A 436 -16.26 7.27 23.26
C ILE A 436 -16.64 6.70 21.90
N ARG A 437 -17.95 6.43 21.71
CA ARG A 437 -18.53 5.91 20.46
C ARG A 437 -19.56 6.86 19.85
N SER A 438 -19.96 7.89 20.59
CA SER A 438 -20.93 8.87 20.15
C SER A 438 -20.74 10.19 20.87
N ARG A 439 -21.21 11.27 20.25
CA ARG A 439 -21.26 12.62 20.82
C ARG A 439 -21.85 12.61 22.22
N GLU A 440 -22.99 11.97 22.41
CA GLU A 440 -23.74 11.93 23.68
C GLU A 440 -22.90 11.28 24.79
N GLY A 441 -22.10 10.28 24.45
CA GLY A 441 -21.22 9.59 25.40
C GLY A 441 -20.00 10.40 25.84
N VAL A 442 -19.67 11.50 25.14
CA VAL A 442 -18.51 12.36 25.43
C VAL A 442 -18.91 13.65 26.14
N ILE A 443 -20.15 14.11 26.00
CA ILE A 443 -20.63 15.31 26.70
C ILE A 443 -20.35 15.20 28.21
N ARG A 444 -19.80 16.27 28.77
CA ARG A 444 -19.31 16.46 30.17
C ARG A 444 -18.01 15.74 30.52
N LYS A 445 -17.39 14.98 29.61
CA LYS A 445 -16.08 14.36 29.83
C LYS A 445 -14.94 15.27 29.37
N SER A 446 -13.77 15.08 29.96
CA SER A 446 -12.53 15.76 29.59
C SER A 446 -11.73 14.92 28.61
N VAL A 447 -11.39 15.50 27.47
CA VAL A 447 -10.69 14.84 26.36
C VAL A 447 -9.51 15.68 25.89
N MET A 448 -8.58 15.04 25.19
CA MET A 448 -7.59 15.69 24.34
C MET A 448 -7.96 15.43 22.88
N LEU A 449 -7.66 16.40 22.01
CA LEU A 449 -7.83 16.29 20.56
C LEU A 449 -6.46 15.97 19.96
N GLU A 450 -6.27 14.74 19.49
CA GLU A 450 -5.04 14.28 18.82
C GLU A 450 -5.22 14.34 17.30
N PRO A 451 -4.41 15.09 16.54
CA PRO A 451 -4.47 15.05 15.08
C PRO A 451 -4.16 13.65 14.53
N PHE A 452 -4.90 13.22 13.51
CA PHE A 452 -4.85 11.86 12.97
C PHE A 452 -3.45 11.41 12.52
N ASP A 453 -2.69 12.30 11.89
CA ASP A 453 -1.34 12.08 11.34
C ASP A 453 -0.20 12.31 12.33
N LEU A 454 -0.51 12.82 13.54
CA LEU A 454 0.46 13.08 14.60
C LEU A 454 0.14 12.26 15.88
N PRO A 455 0.15 10.91 15.84
CA PRO A 455 -0.14 10.09 17.01
C PRO A 455 0.70 10.47 18.23
N GLY A 456 0.07 10.69 19.39
CA GLY A 456 0.74 11.09 20.62
C GLY A 456 1.02 12.60 20.76
N MET A 457 0.62 13.42 19.78
CA MET A 457 0.52 14.87 19.92
C MET A 457 -0.93 15.29 20.10
N VAL A 458 -1.16 16.43 20.76
CA VAL A 458 -2.51 16.92 21.08
C VAL A 458 -2.58 18.43 20.93
N ILE A 459 -3.81 18.95 20.75
CA ILE A 459 -4.08 20.39 20.83
C ILE A 459 -3.80 20.88 22.26
N VAL A 460 -3.04 21.96 22.38
CA VAL A 460 -2.65 22.61 23.64
C VAL A 460 -2.99 24.10 23.59
N GLU A 461 -3.58 24.61 24.67
CA GLU A 461 -3.77 26.06 24.85
C GLU A 461 -2.54 26.75 25.45
N LYS A 462 -2.27 27.98 24.97
CA LYS A 462 -1.12 28.81 25.37
C LYS A 462 -1.53 30.05 26.19
N GLY A 463 -2.68 29.99 26.85
CA GLY A 463 -3.29 31.07 27.59
C GLY A 463 -4.43 31.76 26.84
N LYS A 464 -5.10 32.67 27.54
CA LYS A 464 -6.28 33.40 27.06
C LYS A 464 -5.94 34.23 25.81
N GLU A 465 -6.82 34.18 24.82
CA GLU A 465 -6.72 34.87 23.53
C GLU A 465 -5.47 34.50 22.70
N LYS A 466 -4.75 33.44 23.06
CA LYS A 466 -3.62 32.90 22.29
C LYS A 466 -4.07 31.78 21.37
N HIS A 467 -3.39 31.67 20.23
CA HIS A 467 -3.63 30.60 19.27
C HIS A 467 -3.34 29.22 19.88
N LEU A 468 -4.13 28.24 19.46
CA LEU A 468 -3.94 26.85 19.82
C LEU A 468 -2.83 26.24 18.97
N VAL A 469 -2.05 25.35 19.58
CA VAL A 469 -0.93 24.67 18.93
C VAL A 469 -1.02 23.16 19.15
N VAL A 470 -0.29 22.39 18.36
CA VAL A 470 -0.16 20.93 18.51
C VAL A 470 1.21 20.60 19.06
N GLU A 471 1.24 19.96 20.23
CA GLU A 471 2.47 19.58 20.91
C GLU A 471 2.40 18.14 21.42
N GLY A 472 3.55 17.55 21.78
CA GLY A 472 3.60 16.24 22.42
C GLY A 472 2.72 16.18 23.66
N SER A 473 2.05 15.05 23.87
CA SER A 473 1.15 14.78 25.00
C SER A 473 1.87 14.79 26.36
N SER A 474 2.25 15.96 26.84
CA SER A 474 2.60 16.15 28.25
C SER A 474 1.32 16.19 29.09
N LYS A 475 1.35 15.60 30.28
CA LYS A 475 0.20 15.45 31.21
C LYS A 475 -0.23 16.79 31.87
N GLY A 476 -0.17 17.90 31.14
CA GLY A 476 -0.62 19.21 31.59
C GLY A 476 -2.14 19.35 31.51
N SER A 477 -2.72 20.26 32.29
CA SER A 477 -4.13 20.62 32.17
C SER A 477 -4.44 21.44 30.92
N SER A 478 -3.43 21.98 30.23
CA SER A 478 -3.57 22.82 29.03
C SER A 478 -3.93 22.06 27.75
N SER A 479 -3.84 20.72 27.75
CA SER A 479 -4.30 19.88 26.64
C SER A 479 -5.71 19.32 26.85
N LEU A 480 -6.28 19.51 28.04
CA LEU A 480 -7.56 18.93 28.43
C LEU A 480 -8.71 19.90 28.20
N PHE A 481 -9.69 19.42 27.45
CA PHE A 481 -10.92 20.14 27.17
C PHE A 481 -12.12 19.34 27.65
N ARG A 482 -12.96 19.98 28.47
CA ARG A 482 -14.27 19.46 28.83
C ARG A 482 -15.24 19.69 27.68
N VAL A 483 -15.78 18.60 27.13
CA VAL A 483 -16.76 18.68 26.05
C VAL A 483 -18.12 19.06 26.65
N VAL A 484 -18.76 20.09 26.11
CA VAL A 484 -20.11 20.51 26.48
C VAL A 484 -21.01 20.56 25.25
N ALA A 485 -22.32 20.55 25.46
CA ALA A 485 -23.26 20.79 24.37
C ALA A 485 -22.98 22.18 23.76
N GLY A 486 -23.13 22.30 22.44
CA GLY A 486 -22.86 23.54 21.71
C GLY A 486 -23.53 24.73 22.39
N LEU A 487 -22.73 25.75 22.71
CA LEU A 487 -23.19 26.94 23.41
C LEU A 487 -24.25 27.71 22.64
N ASP A 488 -24.31 27.54 21.31
CA ASP A 488 -25.30 28.13 20.42
C ASP A 488 -26.69 27.45 20.46
N GLY A 489 -26.81 26.34 21.19
CA GLY A 489 -28.07 25.60 21.35
C GLY A 489 -28.48 24.78 20.12
N LYS A 490 -27.66 24.71 19.08
CA LYS A 490 -27.97 23.87 17.91
C LYS A 490 -27.86 22.39 18.26
N ALA A 491 -28.79 21.60 17.74
CA ALA A 491 -28.68 20.15 17.78
C ALA A 491 -27.37 19.72 17.09
N LYS A 492 -26.72 18.67 17.60
CA LYS A 492 -25.42 18.14 17.11
C LYS A 492 -24.18 19.03 17.33
N ALA A 493 -24.31 20.27 17.77
CA ALA A 493 -23.14 21.12 18.07
C ALA A 493 -22.46 20.74 19.41
N VAL A 494 -21.16 20.95 19.50
CA VAL A 494 -20.33 20.77 20.70
C VAL A 494 -19.42 21.97 20.93
N SER A 495 -19.01 22.19 22.17
CA SER A 495 -18.00 23.18 22.53
C SER A 495 -16.97 22.55 23.46
N PHE A 496 -15.74 23.04 23.40
CA PHE A 496 -14.59 22.49 24.13
C PHE A 496 -14.10 23.53 25.14
N GLU A 497 -14.45 23.36 26.42
CA GLU A 497 -14.03 24.25 27.52
C GLU A 497 -12.66 23.84 28.05
N SER A 498 -11.73 24.77 28.21
CA SER A 498 -10.41 24.47 28.80
C SER A 498 -10.53 24.10 30.29
N GLU A 499 -9.90 23.00 30.70
CA GLU A 499 -9.80 22.61 32.12
C GLU A 499 -8.88 23.55 32.91
N SER A 500 -7.87 24.16 32.27
CA SER A 500 -6.97 25.13 32.91
C SER A 500 -7.59 26.51 33.07
N HIS A 501 -8.50 26.87 32.17
CA HIS A 501 -9.11 28.20 32.10
C HIS A 501 -10.63 28.08 32.01
N LYS A 502 -11.29 27.91 33.16
CA LYS A 502 -12.75 27.82 33.25
C LYS A 502 -13.44 29.02 32.58
N GLY A 503 -14.49 28.76 31.82
CA GLY A 503 -15.20 29.77 31.03
C GLY A 503 -14.46 30.20 29.75
N CYS A 504 -13.38 29.52 29.36
CA CYS A 504 -12.70 29.73 28.09
C CYS A 504 -12.83 28.50 27.19
N TYR A 505 -13.06 28.73 25.90
CA TYR A 505 -13.41 27.72 24.90
C TYR A 505 -12.52 27.83 23.67
N ILE A 506 -12.41 26.73 22.91
CA ILE A 506 -11.90 26.78 21.53
C ILE A 506 -12.78 27.76 20.74
N TYR A 507 -12.16 28.76 20.11
CA TYR A 507 -12.82 29.92 19.54
C TYR A 507 -12.17 30.34 18.21
N THR A 508 -12.99 30.59 17.20
CA THR A 508 -12.56 30.91 15.81
C THR A 508 -12.93 32.33 15.37
N GLY A 509 -13.84 33.00 16.09
CA GLY A 509 -14.48 34.22 15.61
C GLY A 509 -15.75 33.95 14.79
N LEU A 510 -16.53 34.99 14.50
CA LEU A 510 -17.81 34.84 13.77
C LEU A 510 -17.67 34.81 12.25
N ASN A 511 -16.75 35.60 11.72
CA ASN A 511 -16.45 35.67 10.31
C ASN A 511 -15.02 35.17 10.18
N HIS A 512 -14.87 33.98 9.65
CA HIS A 512 -13.59 33.38 9.34
C HIS A 512 -13.59 32.94 7.88
N ASP A 513 -12.44 33.13 7.27
CA ASP A 513 -12.08 32.64 5.94
C ASP A 513 -11.02 31.52 6.09
N GLU A 514 -10.63 30.92 4.98
CA GLU A 514 -9.55 29.94 4.90
C GLU A 514 -8.26 30.46 5.57
N GLY A 515 -7.59 29.62 6.37
CA GLY A 515 -6.40 30.01 7.14
C GLY A 515 -6.68 30.79 8.45
N SER A 516 -7.94 30.99 8.85
CA SER A 516 -8.24 31.73 10.08
C SER A 516 -7.76 30.97 11.33
N GLY A 517 -6.88 31.59 12.11
CA GLY A 517 -6.30 30.96 13.30
C GLY A 517 -7.29 30.76 14.43
N VAL A 518 -7.24 29.59 15.07
CA VAL A 518 -8.09 29.22 16.21
C VAL A 518 -7.36 29.52 17.52
N LYS A 519 -8.08 30.04 18.50
CA LYS A 519 -7.53 30.47 19.79
C LYS A 519 -8.38 30.00 20.96
N LEU A 520 -7.87 30.21 22.17
CA LEU A 520 -8.65 30.07 23.39
C LEU A 520 -9.39 31.38 23.72
N GLY A 521 -10.69 31.45 23.44
CA GLY A 521 -11.53 32.62 23.73
C GLY A 521 -12.25 32.52 25.06
N CYS A 522 -12.29 33.59 25.86
CA CYS A 522 -12.94 33.57 27.17
C CYS A 522 -14.26 34.35 27.21
N VAL A 523 -15.24 33.82 27.93
CA VAL A 523 -16.53 34.50 28.11
C VAL A 523 -16.33 35.76 28.97
N SER A 524 -16.59 36.94 28.39
CA SER A 524 -16.79 38.18 29.15
C SER A 524 -18.26 38.40 29.53
N ASP A 525 -19.19 37.85 28.76
CA ASP A 525 -20.65 37.90 28.98
C ASP A 525 -21.33 36.62 28.42
N HIS A 526 -21.94 35.82 29.31
CA HIS A 526 -22.61 34.55 28.97
C HIS A 526 -23.90 34.72 28.13
N SER A 527 -24.40 35.93 27.96
CA SER A 527 -25.54 36.24 27.09
C SER A 527 -25.15 36.46 25.63
N ASN A 528 -23.85 36.63 25.34
CA ASN A 528 -23.36 37.00 24.02
C ASN A 528 -23.55 35.87 22.99
N SER A 529 -24.58 36.00 22.16
CA SER A 529 -24.92 35.05 21.09
C SER A 529 -23.82 34.90 20.04
N LYS A 530 -22.98 35.92 19.85
CA LYS A 530 -21.84 35.90 18.91
C LYS A 530 -20.75 34.96 19.41
N PHE A 531 -20.40 35.06 20.69
CA PHE A 531 -19.41 34.18 21.32
C PHE A 531 -19.86 32.72 21.29
N LYS A 532 -21.13 32.47 21.62
CA LYS A 532 -21.74 31.14 21.61
C LYS A 532 -21.60 30.45 20.26
N LYS A 533 -21.92 31.16 19.17
CA LYS A 533 -21.76 30.66 17.79
C LYS A 533 -20.30 30.37 17.45
N ALA A 534 -19.40 31.32 17.72
CA ALA A 534 -17.97 31.20 17.40
C ALA A 534 -17.23 30.11 18.20
N SER A 535 -17.82 29.61 19.30
CA SER A 535 -17.25 28.55 20.14
C SER A 535 -17.98 27.20 19.99
N SER A 536 -18.96 27.11 19.09
CA SER A 536 -19.75 25.89 18.86
C SER A 536 -19.39 25.29 17.51
N PHE A 537 -19.07 24.01 17.49
CA PHE A 537 -18.66 23.26 16.30
C PHE A 537 -19.69 22.17 16.03
N ALA A 538 -20.06 21.96 14.76
CA ALA A 538 -20.79 20.77 14.39
C ALA A 538 -19.87 19.56 14.51
N TRP A 539 -20.40 18.49 15.10
CA TRP A 539 -19.75 17.20 15.16
C TRP A 539 -19.99 16.46 13.86
N GLU A 540 -18.94 16.27 13.07
CA GLU A 540 -18.98 15.58 11.78
C GLU A 540 -18.32 14.21 11.89
N ASP A 541 -18.69 13.32 10.97
CA ASP A 541 -17.95 12.09 10.77
C ASP A 541 -16.50 12.39 10.35
N ALA A 542 -15.59 11.47 10.70
CA ALA A 542 -14.18 11.62 10.36
C ALA A 542 -13.98 11.63 8.84
N THR A 543 -13.17 12.56 8.35
CA THR A 543 -12.89 12.66 6.91
C THR A 543 -11.78 11.68 6.49
N SER A 544 -10.98 11.22 7.44
CA SER A 544 -9.99 10.14 7.32
C SER A 544 -10.26 9.02 8.32
N HIS A 545 -9.89 7.78 7.95
CA HIS A 545 -10.08 6.59 8.78
C HIS A 545 -8.82 5.74 8.81
N TYR A 546 -8.58 5.04 9.92
CA TYR A 546 -7.50 4.06 10.00
C TYR A 546 -7.78 2.88 9.05
N HIS A 547 -6.78 2.52 8.24
CA HIS A 547 -6.80 1.26 7.51
C HIS A 547 -6.72 0.09 8.51
N PRO A 548 -7.35 -1.09 8.26
CA PRO A 548 -7.24 -2.24 9.17
C PRO A 548 -5.80 -2.67 9.48
N ILE A 549 -4.88 -2.41 8.54
CA ILE A 549 -3.44 -2.61 8.67
C ILE A 549 -2.78 -1.25 8.96
N SER A 550 -3.06 -0.64 10.12
CA SER A 550 -2.41 0.61 10.54
C SER A 550 -1.49 0.38 11.74
N PHE A 551 -0.37 1.10 11.76
CA PHE A 551 0.61 1.08 12.85
C PHE A 551 1.02 2.50 13.24
N VAL A 552 1.48 2.66 14.47
CA VAL A 552 2.17 3.88 14.92
C VAL A 552 3.65 3.55 15.08
N ALA A 553 4.51 4.26 14.36
CA ALA A 553 5.96 4.16 14.47
C ALA A 553 6.55 5.35 15.25
N LYS A 554 7.50 5.09 16.15
CA LYS A 554 8.19 6.12 16.94
C LYS A 554 9.27 6.80 16.10
N GLY A 555 9.15 8.10 15.93
CA GLY A 555 10.17 8.93 15.29
C GLY A 555 11.08 9.67 16.25
N ALA A 556 12.06 10.38 15.70
CA ALA A 556 12.98 11.22 16.47
C ALA A 556 12.27 12.46 17.05
N SER A 557 11.45 13.14 16.24
CA SER A 557 10.71 14.36 16.61
C SER A 557 9.23 14.13 16.91
N ARG A 558 8.61 13.16 16.24
CA ARG A 558 7.19 12.81 16.35
C ARG A 558 6.95 11.33 16.00
N ASN A 559 5.78 10.79 16.33
CA ASN A 559 5.39 9.49 15.81
C ASN A 559 4.76 9.62 14.41
N PHE A 560 4.74 8.51 13.67
CA PHE A 560 4.19 8.39 12.32
C PHE A 560 3.03 7.40 12.31
N LEU A 561 1.94 7.75 11.63
CA LEU A 561 0.92 6.79 11.24
C LEU A 561 1.36 6.08 9.97
N LEU A 562 1.58 4.76 10.06
CA LEU A 562 1.93 3.90 8.93
C LEU A 562 0.70 3.15 8.41
N VAL A 563 0.51 3.15 7.09
CA VAL A 563 -0.57 2.44 6.37
C VAL A 563 -0.03 1.80 5.09
N PRO A 564 -0.72 0.82 4.47
CA PRO A 564 -0.25 0.24 3.22
C PRO A 564 -0.18 1.29 2.10
N LEU A 565 0.92 1.32 1.33
CA LEU A 565 1.09 2.29 0.24
C LEU A 565 -0.07 2.25 -0.78
N MET A 566 -0.62 1.05 -1.01
CA MET A 566 -1.74 0.84 -1.93
C MET A 566 -3.05 1.53 -1.48
N SER A 567 -3.21 1.86 -0.20
CA SER A 567 -4.43 2.52 0.30
C SER A 567 -4.43 4.04 0.14
N LEU A 568 -3.27 4.65 -0.16
CA LEU A 568 -3.11 6.09 -0.29
C LEU A 568 -3.54 6.58 -1.66
N ARG A 569 -4.18 7.76 -1.69
CA ARG A 569 -4.59 8.49 -2.89
C ARG A 569 -3.72 9.75 -3.04
N ASP A 570 -4.16 10.87 -2.49
CA ASP A 570 -3.52 12.17 -2.71
C ASP A 570 -2.71 12.64 -1.49
N GLU A 571 -2.75 11.87 -0.40
CA GLU A 571 -2.00 12.13 0.82
C GLU A 571 -0.48 12.13 0.57
N SER A 572 0.23 12.97 1.31
CA SER A 572 1.69 12.97 1.37
C SER A 572 2.19 11.78 2.18
N TYR A 573 3.20 11.08 1.67
CA TYR A 573 3.79 9.94 2.34
C TYR A 573 5.29 9.82 2.16
N THR A 574 5.90 9.00 3.03
CA THR A 574 7.27 8.52 2.91
C THR A 574 7.30 7.01 3.03
N VAL A 575 7.97 6.33 2.09
CA VAL A 575 8.15 4.87 2.07
C VAL A 575 9.44 4.44 2.77
N TYR A 576 10.52 5.17 2.50
CA TYR A 576 11.85 4.89 3.03
C TYR A 576 12.18 5.86 4.16
N PHE A 577 12.44 5.32 5.35
CA PHE A 577 12.76 6.07 6.56
C PHE A 577 14.25 6.00 6.86
N ASP A 578 14.80 7.09 7.37
CA ASP A 578 16.12 7.08 8.01
C ASP A 578 15.96 6.46 9.40
N ILE A 579 16.31 5.18 9.51
CA ILE A 579 16.19 4.43 10.76
C ILE A 579 17.54 4.51 11.47
N GLN A 580 17.65 5.48 12.37
CA GLN A 580 18.84 5.67 13.19
C GLN A 580 18.77 4.75 14.41
N SER A 581 19.91 4.12 14.70
CA SER A 581 20.16 3.24 15.85
C SER A 581 20.80 3.97 17.03
#